data_AF-A0A738XCL7-F1
#
_entry.id   AF-A0A738XCL7-F1
#
_cell.length_a   1.000
_cell.length_b   1.000
_cell.length_c   1.000
_cell.angle_alpha   90.00
_cell.angle_beta   90.00
_cell.angle_gamma   90.00
#
_symmetry.space_group_name_H-M   'P 1'
#
loop_
_entity.id
_entity.type
_entity.pdbx_description
1 polymer ?
#
loop_
_entity_poly.entity_id
_entity_poly.type
_entity_poly.pdbx_seq_one_letter_code
_entity_poly.pdbx_strand_id
1 'polypeptide(L)'
;MAGWWLPVPQLRVLRALEAGFVLLHYPQTDVYWWVVGGKCTQQGRALRNKGLITVASVGCSPETMRLTPTGKNELGYNRHREID
;
A
#
# COMPACT_ATOMS: atom_id res chain seq x y z
N MET A 1 1.29 -20.39 16.42
CA MET A 1 0.63 -19.10 16.16
C MET A 1 1.63 -18.17 15.47
N ALA A 2 1.72 -18.25 14.15
CA ALA A 2 2.63 -17.42 13.35
C ALA A 2 1.84 -16.91 12.14
N GLY A 3 1.61 -15.60 12.04
CA GLY A 3 0.82 -15.04 10.94
C GLY A 3 0.17 -13.68 11.20
N TRP A 4 0.19 -13.17 12.44
CA TRP A 4 -0.45 -11.91 12.82
C TRP A 4 0.28 -10.64 12.34
N TRP A 5 1.45 -10.79 11.72
CA TRP A 5 2.36 -9.69 11.44
C TRP A 5 2.51 -9.49 9.94
N LEU A 6 2.17 -8.30 9.44
CA LEU A 6 2.29 -7.94 8.03
C LEU A 6 3.78 -7.96 7.61
N PRO A 7 4.17 -8.43 6.42
CA PRO A 7 5.57 -8.37 5.98
C PRO A 7 6.13 -6.93 6.02
N VAL A 8 7.36 -6.75 6.52
CA VAL A 8 8.02 -5.43 6.63
C VAL A 8 7.92 -4.59 5.34
N PRO A 9 8.16 -5.14 4.13
CA PRO A 9 8.03 -4.36 2.90
C PRO A 9 6.61 -3.86 2.62
N GLN A 10 5.58 -4.62 3.01
CA GLN A 10 4.18 -4.21 2.88
C GLN A 10 3.83 -3.14 3.92
N LEU A 11 4.35 -3.28 5.14
CA LEU A 11 4.17 -2.29 6.21
C LEU A 11 4.82 -0.94 5.86
N ARG A 12 6.00 -0.94 5.23
CA ARG A 12 6.65 0.27 4.72
C ARG A 12 5.76 1.03 3.73
N VAL A 13 5.11 0.32 2.81
CA VAL A 13 4.18 0.93 1.84
C VAL A 13 2.95 1.53 2.55
N LEU A 14 2.38 0.84 3.53
CA LEU A 14 1.26 1.37 4.29
C LEU A 14 1.66 2.63 5.09
N ARG A 15 2.82 2.64 5.76
CA ARG A 15 3.29 3.84 6.48
C ARG A 15 3.58 5.01 5.55
N ALA A 16 4.13 4.75 4.37
CA ALA A 16 4.33 5.79 3.37
C ALA A 16 2.98 6.40 2.92
N LEU A 17 1.97 5.57 2.67
CA LEU A 17 0.62 6.06 2.36
C LEU A 17 0.01 6.88 3.51
N GLU A 18 0.21 6.46 4.76
CA GLU A 18 -0.28 7.19 5.95
C GLU A 18 0.43 8.54 6.13
N ALA A 19 1.74 8.59 5.84
CA ALA A 19 2.53 9.81 5.85
C ALA A 19 2.20 10.77 4.68
N GLY A 20 1.31 10.37 3.77
CA GLY A 20 0.84 11.20 2.65
C GLY A 20 1.59 10.99 1.33
N PHE A 21 2.46 9.98 1.23
CA PHE A 21 3.06 9.64 -0.07
C PHE A 21 2.00 9.11 -1.02
N VAL A 22 2.11 9.52 -2.29
CA VAL A 22 1.15 9.16 -3.33
C VAL A 22 1.64 7.94 -4.09
N LEU A 23 0.86 6.87 -4.03
CA LEU A 23 1.07 5.65 -4.81
C LEU A 23 0.15 5.65 -6.03
N LEU A 24 0.74 5.42 -7.20
CA LEU A 24 0.06 5.30 -8.47
C LEU A 24 -0.05 3.83 -8.89
N HIS A 25 -1.17 3.49 -9.51
CA HIS A 25 -1.45 2.19 -10.12
C HIS A 25 -1.77 2.38 -11.60
N TYR A 26 -1.06 1.64 -12.45
CA TYR A 26 -1.31 1.60 -13.89
C TYR A 26 -2.08 0.33 -14.21
N PRO A 27 -3.42 0.37 -14.35
CA PRO A 27 -4.23 -0.83 -14.50
C PRO A 27 -3.93 -1.63 -15.76
N GLN A 28 -3.44 -0.98 -16.83
CA GLN A 28 -3.10 -1.64 -18.09
C GLN A 28 -1.90 -2.59 -17.97
N THR A 29 -0.95 -2.26 -17.10
CA THR A 29 0.30 -3.03 -16.91
C THR A 29 0.39 -3.66 -15.53
N ASP A 30 -0.61 -3.43 -14.68
CA ASP A 30 -0.66 -3.79 -13.25
C ASP A 30 0.61 -3.36 -12.50
N VAL A 31 1.13 -2.17 -12.82
CA VAL A 31 2.33 -1.60 -12.21
C VAL A 31 1.96 -0.62 -11.11
N TYR A 32 2.66 -0.74 -9.97
CA TYR A 32 2.56 0.21 -8.86
C TYR A 32 3.86 1.00 -8.73
N TRP A 33 3.71 2.32 -8.59
CA TRP A 33 4.82 3.27 -8.64
C TRP A 33 4.59 4.46 -7.71
N TRP A 34 5.61 4.87 -6.96
CA TRP A 34 5.54 6.07 -6.12
C TRP A 34 5.74 7.34 -6.93
N VAL A 35 4.93 8.38 -6.68
CA VAL A 35 5.12 9.69 -7.34
C VAL A 35 6.53 10.25 -7.12
N VAL A 36 7.10 10.04 -5.93
CA VAL A 36 8.46 10.47 -5.57
C VAL A 36 9.56 9.63 -6.21
N GLY A 37 9.21 8.64 -7.03
CA GLY A 37 10.13 7.70 -7.65
C GLY A 37 10.22 6.37 -6.90
N GLY A 38 10.31 5.27 -7.66
CA GLY A 38 10.49 3.92 -7.12
C GLY A 38 9.32 2.99 -7.44
N LYS A 39 9.66 1.79 -7.91
CA LYS A 39 8.70 0.72 -8.21
C LYS A 39 8.41 -0.09 -6.95
N CYS A 40 7.13 -0.31 -6.64
CA CYS A 40 6.71 -1.16 -5.51
C CYS A 40 5.59 -2.14 -5.91
N THR A 41 5.68 -2.66 -7.14
CA THR A 41 4.63 -3.46 -7.78
C THR A 41 4.24 -4.70 -6.99
N GLN A 42 5.21 -5.46 -6.49
CA GLN A 42 4.92 -6.69 -5.75
C GLN A 42 4.19 -6.40 -4.43
N GLN A 43 4.62 -5.36 -3.71
CA GLN A 43 4.04 -4.96 -2.42
C GLN A 43 2.66 -4.32 -2.62
N GLY A 44 2.53 -3.41 -3.59
CA GLY A 44 1.26 -2.77 -3.95
C GLY A 44 0.21 -3.79 -4.36
N ARG A 45 0.56 -4.74 -5.23
CA ARG A 45 -0.33 -5.85 -5.61
C ARG A 45 -0.75 -6.69 -4.40
N ALA A 46 0.19 -7.08 -3.54
CA ALA A 46 -0.12 -7.86 -2.36
C ALA A 46 -1.07 -7.13 -1.40
N LEU A 47 -0.84 -5.84 -1.16
CA LEU A 47 -1.70 -5.00 -0.32
C LEU A 47 -3.10 -4.80 -0.91
N ARG A 48 -3.20 -4.62 -2.23
CA ARG A 48 -4.48 -4.51 -2.93
C ARG A 48 -5.25 -5.82 -2.86
N ASN A 49 -4.60 -6.96 -3.11
CA ASN A 49 -5.22 -8.28 -2.99
C ASN A 49 -5.71 -8.58 -1.56
N LYS A 50 -5.01 -8.06 -0.54
CA LYS A 50 -5.43 -8.13 0.86
C LYS A 50 -6.51 -7.09 1.24
N GLY A 51 -6.92 -6.21 0.32
CA GLY A 51 -7.92 -5.17 0.58
C GLY A 51 -7.44 -4.03 1.50
N LEU A 52 -6.12 -3.89 1.71
CA LEU A 52 -5.54 -2.88 2.60
C LEU A 52 -5.37 -1.52 1.91
N ILE A 53 -5.29 -1.53 0.58
CA ILE A 53 -5.29 -0.34 -0.26
C ILE A 53 -6.33 -0.49 -1.36
N THR A 54 -6.88 0.63 -1.81
CA THR A 54 -7.88 0.66 -2.90
C THR A 54 -7.65 1.88 -3.79
N VAL A 55 -8.26 1.87 -4.96
CA VAL A 55 -8.27 3.01 -5.87
C VAL A 55 -9.10 4.14 -5.24
N ALA A 56 -8.54 5.35 -5.22
CA ALA A 56 -9.19 6.54 -4.70
C ALA A 56 -10.22 7.12 -5.69
N SER A 57 -9.91 7.08 -6.99
CA SER A 57 -10.78 7.51 -8.07
C SER A 57 -10.59 6.60 -9.28
N VAL A 58 -11.69 6.02 -9.77
CA VAL A 58 -11.72 5.17 -10.95
C VAL A 58 -11.90 6.01 -12.21
N GLY A 59 -11.24 5.63 -13.31
CA GLY A 59 -11.40 6.28 -14.62
C GLY A 59 -10.25 7.21 -15.06
N CYS A 60 -9.23 7.42 -14.22
CA CYS A 60 -7.99 8.09 -14.59
C CYS A 60 -6.83 7.08 -14.58
N SER A 61 -5.96 7.13 -15.59
CA SER A 61 -4.71 6.34 -15.61
C SER A 61 -3.52 7.30 -15.65
N PRO A 62 -2.60 7.26 -14.67
CA PRO A 62 -2.57 6.34 -13.53
C PRO A 62 -3.67 6.61 -12.49
N GLU A 63 -4.12 5.52 -11.86
CA GLU A 63 -5.05 5.55 -10.73
C GLU A 63 -4.31 5.86 -9.43
N THR A 64 -4.82 6.77 -8.61
CA THR A 64 -4.24 7.02 -7.29
C THR A 64 -4.75 5.99 -6.29
N MET A 65 -3.83 5.38 -5.53
CA MET A 65 -4.16 4.44 -4.46
C MET A 65 -4.30 5.17 -3.12
N ARG A 66 -5.22 4.69 -2.28
CA ARG A 66 -5.41 5.14 -0.90
C ARG A 66 -5.51 3.96 0.07
N LEU A 67 -5.20 4.23 1.33
CA LEU A 67 -5.47 3.32 2.44
C LEU A 67 -6.97 3.07 2.62
N THR A 68 -7.36 1.82 2.81
CA THR A 68 -8.71 1.46 3.26
C THR A 68 -8.81 1.58 4.79
N PRO A 69 -10.03 1.61 5.36
CA PRO A 69 -10.19 1.50 6.82
C PRO A 69 -9.49 0.27 7.39
N THR A 70 -9.55 -0.87 6.70
CA THR A 70 -8.84 -2.11 7.07
C THR A 70 -7.33 -1.91 7.06
N GLY A 71 -6.77 -1.25 6.04
CA GLY A 71 -5.34 -0.92 5.99
C GLY A 71 -4.87 -0.04 7.15
N LYS A 72 -5.71 0.92 7.59
CA LYS A 72 -5.43 1.74 8.78
C LYS A 72 -5.45 0.93 10.06
N ASN A 73 -6.40 0.01 10.21
CA ASN A 73 -6.44 -0.89 11.38
C ASN A 73 -5.20 -1.77 11.45
N GLU A 74 -4.79 -2.35 10.32
CA GLU A 74 -3.56 -3.17 10.22
C GLU A 74 -2.31 -2.37 10.59
N LEU A 75 -2.22 -1.11 10.13
CA LEU A 75 -1.16 -0.18 10.56
C LEU A 75 -1.17 0.02 12.08
N GLY A 76 -2.35 0.25 12.67
CA GLY A 76 -2.53 0.39 14.11
C GLY A 76 -2.03 -0.81 14.90
N TYR A 77 -2.36 -2.03 14.45
CA TYR A 77 -1.86 -3.27 15.07
C TYR A 77 -0.34 -3.44 14.94
N ASN A 78 0.26 -2.89 13.87
CA ASN A 78 1.69 -2.98 13.58
C ASN A 78 2.48 -1.70 13.97
N ARG A 79 1.86 -0.76 14.71
CA ARG A 79 2.44 0.57 14.99
C ARG A 79 3.79 0.51 15.72
N HIS A 80 3.97 -0.47 16.60
CA HIS A 80 5.16 -0.60 17.44
C HIS A 80 6.30 -1.37 16.79
N ARG A 81 6.13 -1.83 15.54
CA ARG A 81 7.21 -2.53 14.86
C ARG A 81 8.26 -1.56 14.37
N GLU A 82 9.50 -1.87 14.67
CA GLU A 82 10.64 -1.32 13.95
C GLU A 82 10.65 -1.86 12.52
N ILE A 83 10.83 -0.95 11.58
CA ILE A 83 10.93 -1.22 10.14
C ILE A 83 12.13 -0.43 9.60
N ASP A 84 13.28 -0.64 10.24
CA ASP A 84 14.59 -0.26 9.69
C ASP A 84 14.87 -1.04 8.40
#